data_AF-A0A060ZAB6-F1
#
_entry.id   AF-A0A060ZAB6-F1
#
_cell.length_a   1.000
_cell.length_b   1.000
_cell.length_c   1.000
_cell.angle_alpha   90.00
_cell.angle_beta   90.00
_cell.angle_gamma   90.00
#
_symmetry.space_group_name_H-M   'P 1'
#
loop_
_entity.id
_entity.type
_entity.pdbx_description
1 polymer ?
#
loop_
_entity_poly.entity_id
_entity_poly.type
_entity_poly.pdbx_seq_one_letter_code
_entity_poly.pdbx_strand_id
1 'polypeptide(L)'
;MVIFHLEDCPHSASMKKAFAEDKDIQKVLDEDFIILNLVYETTDKHLSPDGQYVPRIIFVDPSMTVRADITGRYSNRMYAYEPSDTQLLLSNMQKAKKLLKTEL
;
A
#
# COMPACT_ATOMS: atom_id res chain seq x y z
N MET A 1 0.77 0.96 7.15
CA MET A 1 0.90 0.88 5.68
C MET A 1 2.32 0.45 5.37
N VAL A 2 2.49 -0.60 4.56
CA VAL A 2 3.80 -1.14 4.18
C VAL A 2 3.99 -0.95 2.68
N ILE A 3 5.11 -0.36 2.28
CA ILE A 3 5.44 -0.04 0.90
C ILE A 3 6.72 -0.79 0.52
N PHE A 4 6.59 -1.77 -0.36
CA PHE A 4 7.71 -2.44 -0.99
C PHE A 4 8.07 -1.74 -2.30
N HIS A 5 9.32 -1.34 -2.44
CA HIS A 5 9.82 -0.64 -3.62
C HIS A 5 11.29 -0.98 -3.88
N LEU A 6 11.81 -0.66 -5.07
CA LEU A 6 13.24 -0.70 -5.36
C LEU A 6 13.69 0.66 -5.86
N GLU A 7 14.92 1.06 -5.55
CA GLU A 7 15.50 2.32 -6.03
C GLU A 7 15.71 2.27 -7.56
N ASP A 8 16.21 1.15 -8.06
CA ASP A 8 16.47 0.90 -9.49
C ASP A 8 15.24 0.34 -10.24
N CYS A 9 14.03 0.78 -9.88
CA CYS A 9 12.79 0.38 -10.56
C CYS A 9 12.02 1.60 -11.09
N PRO A 10 11.83 1.74 -12.42
CA PRO A 10 11.08 2.86 -13.01
C PRO A 10 9.64 2.98 -12.50
N HIS A 11 8.96 1.86 -12.24
CA HIS A 11 7.61 1.84 -11.70
C HIS A 11 7.59 2.34 -10.24
N SER A 12 8.57 1.94 -9.42
CA SER A 12 8.70 2.45 -8.05
C SER A 12 9.03 3.94 -8.03
N ALA A 13 9.94 4.40 -8.88
CA ALA A 13 10.32 5.81 -8.96
C ALA A 13 9.16 6.71 -9.40
N SER A 14 8.42 6.29 -10.44
CA SER A 14 7.24 7.03 -10.92
C SER A 14 6.13 7.08 -9.89
N MET A 15 5.84 5.94 -9.23
CA MET A 15 4.84 5.91 -8.17
C MET A 15 5.25 6.76 -6.96
N LYS A 16 6.51 6.68 -6.53
CA LYS A 16 7.05 7.52 -5.43
C LYS A 16 6.88 9.01 -5.71
N LYS A 17 7.13 9.44 -6.95
CA LYS A 17 6.93 10.83 -7.36
C LYS A 17 5.46 11.25 -7.25
N ALA A 18 4.55 10.49 -7.86
CA ALA A 18 3.12 10.78 -7.80
C ALA A 18 2.59 10.80 -6.36
N PHE A 19 3.06 9.86 -5.54
CA PHE A 19 2.71 9.73 -4.14
C PHE A 19 3.18 10.93 -3.29
N ALA A 20 4.36 11.49 -3.59
CA ALA A 20 4.90 12.66 -2.90
C ALA A 20 4.27 13.99 -3.36
N GLU A 21 3.79 14.06 -4.60
CA GLU A 21 3.16 15.26 -5.17
C GLU A 21 1.69 15.42 -4.77
N ASP A 22 1.01 14.33 -4.40
CA ASP A 22 -0.40 14.34 -3.99
C ASP A 22 -0.57 14.77 -2.52
N LYS A 23 -1.08 15.99 -2.33
CA LYS A 23 -1.25 16.61 -1.00
C LYS A 23 -2.28 15.88 -0.12
N ASP A 24 -3.31 15.28 -0.71
CA ASP A 24 -4.36 14.60 0.05
C ASP A 24 -3.83 13.28 0.59
N ILE A 25 -3.04 12.55 -0.22
CA ILE A 25 -2.29 11.38 0.24
C ILE A 25 -1.33 11.77 1.37
N GLN A 26 -0.49 12.79 1.17
CA GLN A 26 0.48 13.20 2.19
C GLN A 26 -0.21 13.55 3.52
N LYS A 27 -1.33 14.27 3.47
CA LYS A 27 -2.10 14.60 4.67
C LYS A 27 -2.61 13.36 5.41
N VAL A 28 -3.24 12.42 4.69
CA VAL A 28 -3.78 11.20 5.30
C VAL A 28 -2.66 10.33 5.87
N LEU A 29 -1.50 10.30 5.21
CA LEU A 29 -0.34 9.58 5.70
C LEU A 29 0.17 10.13 7.04
N ASP A 30 0.34 11.45 7.12
CA ASP A 30 0.86 12.12 8.31
C ASP A 30 -0.10 11.99 9.50
N GLU A 31 -1.41 12.03 9.24
CA GLU A 31 -2.44 12.03 10.29
C GLU A 31 -2.86 10.61 10.73
N ASP A 32 -2.93 9.64 9.81
CA ASP A 32 -3.65 8.38 10.06
C ASP A 32 -2.80 7.10 9.91
N PHE A 33 -1.58 7.17 9.36
CA PHE A 33 -0.81 5.96 9.03
C PHE A 33 0.60 5.95 9.60
N ILE A 34 0.98 4.79 10.15
CA ILE A 34 2.39 4.41 10.29
C ILE A 34 2.86 3.85 8.95
N ILE A 35 3.90 4.45 8.37
CA ILE A 35 4.46 4.07 7.07
C ILE A 35 5.75 3.30 7.27
N LEU A 36 5.84 2.13 6.65
CA LEU A 36 7.07 1.35 6.58
C LEU A 36 7.48 1.20 5.11
N ASN A 37 8.60 1.82 4.74
CA ASN A 37 9.20 1.67 3.42
C ASN A 37 10.25 0.57 3.47
N LEU A 38 10.10 -0.44 2.62
CA LEU A 38 11.00 -1.58 2.53
C LEU A 38 11.55 -1.69 1.11
N VAL A 39 12.87 -1.85 1.02
CA VAL A 39 13.60 -2.15 -0.21
C VAL A 39 14.02 -3.62 -0.33
N TYR A 40 13.74 -4.40 0.72
CA TYR A 40 13.95 -5.83 0.80
C TYR A 40 12.67 -6.52 1.26
N GLU A 41 12.48 -7.76 0.84
CA GLU A 41 11.35 -8.58 1.26
C GLU A 41 11.46 -8.99 2.73
N THR A 42 10.30 -9.24 3.35
CA THR A 42 10.22 -9.74 4.72
C THR A 42 10.10 -11.26 4.74
N THR A 43 10.30 -11.88 5.90
CA THR A 43 10.02 -13.30 6.10
C THR A 43 8.52 -13.62 6.19
N ASP A 44 7.67 -12.61 6.35
CA ASP A 44 6.22 -12.78 6.44
C ASP A 44 5.60 -12.95 5.04
N LYS A 45 5.09 -14.16 4.80
CA LYS A 45 4.42 -14.52 3.54
C LYS A 45 3.08 -13.80 3.36
N HIS A 46 2.46 -13.31 4.42
CA HIS A 46 1.21 -12.55 4.32
C HIS A 46 1.41 -11.16 3.68
N LEU A 47 2.66 -10.67 3.60
CA LEU A 47 3.03 -9.44 2.89
C LEU A 47 3.40 -9.66 1.40
N SER A 48 3.24 -10.88 0.90
CA SER A 48 3.44 -11.23 -0.53
C SER A 48 2.42 -12.27 -1.04
N PRO A 49 1.11 -12.08 -0.79
CA PRO A 49 0.09 -13.11 -1.06
C PRO A 49 -0.08 -13.45 -2.56
N ASP A 50 0.28 -12.53 -3.45
CA ASP A 50 0.24 -12.69 -4.91
C ASP A 50 1.60 -12.47 -5.59
N GLY A 51 2.69 -12.56 -4.81
CA GLY A 51 4.07 -12.46 -5.30
C GLY A 51 4.85 -11.26 -4.78
N GLN A 52 6.09 -11.13 -5.27
CA GLN A 52 7.10 -10.19 -4.78
C GLN A 52 7.43 -9.08 -5.80
N TYR A 53 6.41 -8.55 -6.48
CA TYR A 53 6.59 -7.44 -7.43
C TYR A 53 6.69 -6.09 -6.70
N VAL A 54 7.27 -5.10 -7.36
CA VAL A 54 7.34 -3.71 -6.87
C VAL A 54 6.86 -2.72 -7.95
N PRO A 55 6.29 -1.56 -7.55
CA PRO A 55 5.92 -1.17 -6.19
C PRO A 55 4.70 -1.96 -5.70
N ARG A 56 4.68 -2.26 -4.40
CA ARG A 56 3.59 -2.99 -3.74
C ARG A 56 3.21 -2.32 -2.43
N ILE A 57 1.92 -1.97 -2.29
CA ILE A 57 1.40 -1.25 -1.12
C ILE A 57 0.38 -2.13 -0.40
N ILE A 58 0.67 -2.44 0.86
CA ILE A 58 -0.15 -3.31 1.70
C ILE A 58 -0.62 -2.54 2.93
N PHE A 59 -1.89 -2.72 3.27
CA PHE A 59 -2.48 -2.21 4.50
C PHE A 59 -2.51 -3.31 5.55
N VAL A 60 -2.06 -2.97 6.75
CA VAL A 60 -2.08 -3.85 7.92
C VAL A 60 -2.92 -3.16 8.98
N ASP A 61 -3.93 -3.87 9.47
CA ASP A 61 -4.80 -3.42 10.54
C ASP A 61 -4.05 -3.47 11.89
N PRO A 62 -4.36 -2.60 12.87
CA PRO A 62 -3.78 -2.65 14.21
C PRO A 62 -3.92 -4.01 14.93
N SER A 63 -4.87 -4.86 14.53
CA SER A 63 -4.98 -6.27 14.94
C SER A 63 -3.88 -7.19 14.37
N MET A 64 -2.85 -6.63 13.71
CA MET A 64 -1.79 -7.36 13.01
C MET A 64 -2.29 -8.22 11.82
N THR A 65 -3.46 -7.89 11.28
CA THR A 65 -4.04 -8.59 10.14
C THR A 65 -3.81 -7.82 8.85
N VAL A 66 -3.29 -8.51 7.82
CA VAL A 66 -3.17 -7.95 6.47
C VAL A 66 -4.57 -7.75 5.87
N ARG A 67 -4.86 -6.53 5.41
CA ARG A 67 -6.14 -6.14 4.80
C ARG A 67 -6.22 -6.60 3.34
N ALA A 68 -6.36 -7.91 3.15
CA ALA A 68 -6.46 -8.53 1.82
C ALA A 68 -7.69 -8.08 1.02
N ASP A 69 -8.70 -7.49 1.68
CA ASP A 69 -9.89 -6.91 1.06
C ASP A 69 -9.64 -5.55 0.37
N ILE A 70 -8.44 -4.99 0.50
CA ILE A 70 -8.04 -3.71 -0.07
C ILE A 70 -7.02 -3.96 -1.18
N THR A 71 -7.51 -3.93 -2.42
CA THR A 71 -6.72 -4.22 -3.63
C THR A 71 -6.76 -3.04 -4.59
N GLY A 72 -5.71 -2.90 -5.40
CA GLY A 72 -5.64 -2.03 -6.56
C GLY A 72 -6.43 -2.57 -7.75
N ARG A 73 -6.12 -2.03 -8.93
CA ARG A 73 -6.87 -2.31 -10.18
C ARG A 73 -6.49 -3.63 -10.86
N TYR A 74 -5.25 -4.10 -10.68
CA TYR A 74 -4.67 -5.18 -11.48
C TYR A 74 -4.92 -6.54 -10.83
N SER A 75 -5.74 -7.39 -11.46
CA SER A 75 -6.08 -8.72 -10.91
C SER A 75 -4.89 -9.66 -10.77
N ASN A 76 -3.86 -9.48 -11.59
CA ASN A 76 -2.62 -10.25 -11.55
C ASN A 76 -1.54 -9.63 -10.63
N ARG A 77 -1.79 -8.43 -10.09
CA ARG A 77 -0.92 -7.66 -9.19
C ARG A 77 -1.79 -6.82 -8.27
N MET A 78 -2.49 -7.49 -7.35
CA MET A 78 -3.58 -6.93 -6.55
C MET A 78 -3.17 -5.77 -5.64
N TYR A 79 -1.89 -5.60 -5.36
CA TYR A 79 -1.36 -4.57 -4.47
C TYR A 79 -0.42 -3.60 -5.19
N ALA A 80 -0.37 -3.66 -6.53
CA ALA A 80 0.31 -2.69 -7.36
C ALA A 80 -0.57 -1.45 -7.59
N TYR A 81 0.08 -0.30 -7.62
CA TYR A 81 -0.52 0.99 -7.97
C TYR A 81 0.41 1.70 -8.95
N GLU A 82 -0.16 2.27 -9.99
CA GLU A 82 0.53 3.15 -10.92
C GLU A 82 0.23 4.63 -10.60
N PRO A 83 1.01 5.59 -11.13
CA PRO A 83 0.73 7.02 -10.96
C PRO A 83 -0.69 7.45 -11.36
N SER A 84 -1.35 6.71 -12.25
CA SER A 84 -2.73 6.96 -12.66
C SER A 84 -3.77 6.46 -11.63
N ASP A 85 -3.35 5.64 -10.67
CA ASP A 85 -4.20 5.02 -9.64
C ASP A 85 -4.19 5.79 -8.31
N THR A 86 -3.58 6.97 -8.24
CA THR A 86 -3.44 7.78 -7.01
C THR A 86 -4.77 8.02 -6.30
N GLN A 87 -5.84 8.29 -7.05
CA GLN A 87 -7.19 8.48 -6.49
C GLN A 87 -7.78 7.17 -5.93
N LEU A 88 -7.49 6.03 -6.57
CA LEU A 88 -7.87 4.72 -6.06
C LEU A 88 -7.08 4.40 -4.77
N LEU A 89 -5.79 4.70 -4.76
CA LEU A 89 -4.95 4.53 -3.57
C LEU A 89 -5.47 5.36 -2.40
N LEU A 90 -5.83 6.63 -2.63
CA LEU A 90 -6.44 7.49 -1.61
C LEU A 90 -7.76 6.88 -1.09
N SER A 91 -8.63 6.38 -1.97
CA SER A 91 -9.86 5.69 -1.56
C SER A 91 -9.57 4.44 -0.72
N ASN A 92 -8.56 3.66 -1.11
CA ASN A 92 -8.11 2.47 -0.38
C ASN A 92 -7.50 2.81 0.98
N MET A 93 -6.77 3.92 1.10
CA MET A 93 -6.32 4.45 2.39
C MET A 93 -7.51 4.82 3.28
N GLN A 94 -8.53 5.50 2.73
CA GLN A 94 -9.75 5.81 3.48
C GLN A 94 -10.51 4.55 3.93
N LYS A 95 -10.51 3.48 3.11
CA LYS A 95 -11.07 2.17 3.48
C LYS A 95 -10.24 1.49 4.58
N ALA A 96 -8.91 1.60 4.53
CA ALA A 96 -8.01 1.01 5.53
C ALA A 96 -8.15 1.66 6.92
N LYS A 97 -8.52 2.96 6.98
CA LYS A 97 -8.85 3.64 8.25
C LYS A 97 -10.03 3.02 8.98
N LYS A 98 -10.95 2.37 8.26
CA LYS A 98 -12.06 1.62 8.88
C LYS A 98 -11.50 0.30 9.39
N LEU A 99 -11.29 0.25 10.71
CA LEU A 99 -10.76 -0.92 11.39
C LEU A 99 -11.64 -2.15 11.15
N LEU A 100 -11.02 -3.32 11.12
CA LEU A 100 -11.76 -4.57 11.13
C LEU A 100 -12.62 -4.63 12.41
N LYS A 101 -13.88 -5.01 12.25
CA LYS A 101 -14.72 -5.29 13.41
C LYS A 101 -14.17 -6.54 14.07
N THR A 102 -13.79 -6.44 15.34
CA THR A 102 -13.70 -7.62 16.19
C THR A 102 -15.11 -8.19 16.30
N GLU A 103 -15.34 -9.36 15.72
CA GLU A 103 -16.55 -10.13 16.04
C GLU A 103 -16.47 -10.42 17.55
N LEU A 104 -17.39 -9.81 18.30
CA LEU A 104 -17.62 -10.00 19.73
C LEU A 104 -18.87 -10.86 19.90
#